data_AF-A0A9D4V8A5-F1
#
_entry.id   AF-A0A9D4V8A5-F1
#
_cell.length_a   1.000
_cell.length_b   1.000
_cell.length_c   1.000
_cell.angle_alpha   90.00
_cell.angle_beta   90.00
_cell.angle_gamma   90.00
#
_symmetry.space_group_name_H-M   'P 1'
#
loop_
_entity.id
_entity.type
_entity.pdbx_description
1 polymer ?
#
loop_
_entity_poly.entity_id
_entity_poly.type
_entity_poly.pdbx_seq_one_letter_code
_entity_poly.pdbx_strand_id
1 'polypeptide(L)'
;MSVYFAKCIRKCFLTFKRCYTESGWSLRSKPFFGNFGAICTFAFAGTLISTFGVGILIYLFGLFKWTYSMPFLVCLAFGALISATDPVTVLSIFHELGTEADLYAYVFGESVLNDAVAIVMYKTVLSFITGPISDRGIFEAISFFVVIFVGSFSIGAMAGILSALLFKYGGFQEKELGILESCLVVLFPYLAYNVADALELSGIVSILFAGITMKYYTAPNLSSQAQQITTSFFQMLSKLSETFV
;
A
#
# COMPACT_ATOMS: atom_id res chain seq x y z
N MET A 1 -9.91 8.52 -14.19
CA MET A 1 -8.58 8.04 -13.75
C MET A 1 -8.46 8.39 -12.28
N SER A 2 -8.69 7.41 -11.40
CA SER A 2 -9.04 7.67 -9.99
C SER A 2 -7.85 8.20 -9.19
N VAL A 3 -8.05 9.15 -8.27
CA VAL A 3 -7.03 9.71 -7.37
C VAL A 3 -6.27 8.61 -6.60
N TYR A 4 -6.93 7.49 -6.36
CA TYR A 4 -6.35 6.27 -5.78
C TYR A 4 -5.30 5.60 -6.68
N PHE A 5 -5.46 5.66 -8.00
CA PHE A 5 -4.48 5.15 -8.95
C PHE A 5 -3.19 5.98 -8.90
N ALA A 6 -3.29 7.31 -8.79
CA ALA A 6 -2.13 8.19 -8.65
C ALA A 6 -1.42 8.02 -7.29
N LYS A 7 -2.17 7.87 -6.17
CA LYS A 7 -1.60 7.55 -4.85
C LYS A 7 -0.95 6.16 -4.81
N CYS A 8 -1.57 5.17 -5.46
CA CYS A 8 -1.10 3.78 -5.52
C CYS A 8 0.13 3.65 -6.42
N ILE A 9 0.14 4.34 -7.56
CA ILE A 9 1.34 4.59 -8.36
C ILE A 9 2.40 5.20 -7.43
N ARG A 10 2.19 6.37 -6.84
CA ARG A 10 3.20 7.02 -6.00
C ARG A 10 3.80 6.12 -4.90
N LYS A 11 2.99 5.41 -4.10
CA LYS A 11 3.47 4.46 -3.06
C LYS A 11 4.26 3.28 -3.66
N CYS A 12 3.78 2.72 -4.77
CA CYS A 12 4.46 1.63 -5.46
C CYS A 12 5.75 2.07 -6.19
N PHE A 13 5.72 3.23 -6.85
CA PHE A 13 6.84 3.87 -7.54
C PHE A 13 7.93 4.31 -6.56
N LEU A 14 7.59 4.77 -5.35
CA LEU A 14 8.59 5.04 -4.29
C LEU A 14 9.27 3.75 -3.81
N THR A 15 8.52 2.64 -3.74
CA THR A 15 9.07 1.32 -3.40
C THR A 15 10.00 0.82 -4.50
N PHE A 16 9.58 0.92 -5.76
CA PHE A 16 10.34 0.47 -6.92
C PHE A 16 11.55 1.36 -7.29
N LYS A 17 11.42 2.69 -7.23
CA LYS A 17 12.52 3.67 -7.40
C LYS A 17 13.69 3.35 -6.48
N ARG A 18 13.39 2.96 -5.23
CA ARG A 18 14.39 2.59 -4.22
C ARG A 18 14.84 1.13 -4.29
N CYS A 19 14.17 0.27 -5.08
CA CYS A 19 14.60 -1.12 -5.26
C CYS A 19 15.73 -1.28 -6.27
N TYR A 20 15.82 -0.42 -7.29
CA TYR A 20 16.76 -0.61 -8.40
C TYR A 20 17.87 0.46 -8.53
N THR A 21 17.86 1.55 -7.75
CA THR A 21 19.03 2.45 -7.65
C THR A 21 20.15 1.79 -6.84
N GLU A 22 21.41 1.93 -7.27
CA GLU A 22 22.60 1.52 -6.48
C GLU A 22 22.67 2.21 -5.10
N SER A 23 22.00 3.35 -4.92
CA SER A 23 21.78 4.05 -3.64
C SER A 23 20.53 3.58 -2.87
N GLY A 24 19.92 2.45 -3.27
CA GLY A 24 18.73 1.82 -2.68
C GLY A 24 18.99 1.12 -1.35
N TRP A 25 19.68 1.79 -0.43
CA TRP A 25 20.02 1.28 0.90
C TRP A 25 18.83 1.21 1.87
N SER A 26 17.66 1.79 1.55
CA SER A 26 16.60 2.05 2.54
C SER A 26 15.40 1.10 2.53
N LEU A 27 15.30 0.17 1.58
CA LEU A 27 14.45 -1.01 1.75
C LEU A 27 15.35 -2.23 1.92
N ARG A 28 16.12 -2.25 3.01
CA ARG A 28 16.56 -3.55 3.52
C ARG A 28 15.25 -4.27 3.87
N SER A 29 14.91 -5.32 3.11
CA SER A 29 13.70 -6.12 3.38
C SER A 29 13.74 -6.73 4.78
N LYS A 30 14.96 -6.91 5.33
CA LYS A 30 15.22 -7.47 6.66
C LYS A 30 14.53 -6.69 7.81
N PRO A 31 14.70 -5.37 7.98
CA PRO A 31 14.00 -4.62 9.02
C PRO A 31 12.49 -4.46 8.78
N PHE A 32 12.02 -4.35 7.54
CA PHE A 32 10.58 -4.28 7.27
C PHE A 32 9.87 -5.57 7.71
N PHE A 33 10.41 -6.74 7.34
CA PHE A 33 9.84 -8.02 7.77
C PHE A 33 10.18 -8.38 9.22
N GLY A 34 11.34 -7.96 9.73
CA GLY A 34 11.72 -8.15 11.12
C GLY A 34 10.81 -7.40 12.10
N ASN A 35 10.29 -6.24 11.68
CA ASN A 35 9.44 -5.40 12.50
C ASN A 35 7.97 -5.36 12.04
N PHE A 36 7.57 -6.30 11.19
CA PHE A 36 6.24 -6.33 10.58
C PHE A 36 5.09 -6.34 11.61
N GLY A 37 5.27 -7.05 12.73
CA GLY A 37 4.27 -7.07 13.81
C GLY A 37 4.04 -5.70 14.44
N ALA A 38 5.10 -4.89 14.61
CA ALA A 38 4.99 -3.53 15.12
C ALA A 38 4.33 -2.60 14.10
N ILE A 39 4.66 -2.75 12.81
CA ILE A 39 4.02 -2.02 11.71
C ILE A 39 2.51 -2.30 11.69
N CYS A 40 2.09 -3.56 11.79
CA CYS A 40 0.68 -3.92 11.92
C CYS A 40 0.06 -3.29 13.17
N THR A 41 0.71 -3.40 14.33
CA THR A 41 0.16 -2.82 15.57
C THR A 41 -0.08 -1.32 15.43
N PHE A 42 0.86 -0.56 14.87
CA PHE A 42 0.68 0.87 14.64
C PHE A 42 -0.38 1.18 13.60
N ALA A 43 -0.43 0.44 12.49
CA ALA A 43 -1.44 0.65 11.46
C ALA A 43 -2.86 0.43 12.01
N PHE A 44 -3.08 -0.65 12.76
CA PHE A 44 -4.40 -0.94 13.33
C PHE A 44 -4.75 -0.02 14.49
N ALA A 45 -3.89 0.07 15.50
CA ALA A 45 -4.18 0.88 16.68
C ALA A 45 -4.30 2.36 16.31
N GLY A 46 -3.40 2.87 15.45
CA GLY A 46 -3.44 4.23 14.95
C GLY A 46 -4.74 4.52 14.22
N THR A 47 -5.12 3.67 13.25
CA THR A 47 -6.36 3.84 12.47
C THR A 47 -7.62 3.76 13.32
N LEU A 48 -7.64 2.87 14.31
CA LEU A 48 -8.77 2.75 15.23
C LEU A 48 -8.91 4.02 16.09
N ILE A 49 -7.81 4.46 16.70
CA ILE A 49 -7.80 5.64 17.58
C ILE A 49 -8.21 6.90 16.81
N SER A 50 -7.70 7.12 15.60
CA SER A 50 -8.09 8.24 14.75
C SER A 50 -9.55 8.15 14.31
N THR A 51 -10.02 6.97 13.89
CA THR A 51 -11.40 6.76 13.44
C THR A 51 -12.39 7.08 14.54
N PHE A 52 -12.20 6.51 15.73
CA PHE A 52 -13.08 6.78 16.88
C PHE A 52 -12.87 8.21 17.40
N GLY A 53 -11.64 8.70 17.46
CA GLY A 53 -11.34 10.06 17.92
C GLY A 53 -12.04 11.12 17.07
N VAL A 54 -11.85 11.08 15.76
CA VAL A 54 -12.48 12.03 14.82
C VAL A 54 -14.00 11.84 14.79
N GLY A 55 -14.48 10.59 14.75
CA GLY A 55 -15.91 10.29 14.72
C GLY A 55 -16.66 10.79 15.96
N ILE A 56 -16.09 10.58 17.15
CA ILE A 56 -16.65 11.07 18.42
C ILE A 56 -16.61 12.59 18.48
N LEU A 57 -15.50 13.22 18.10
CA LEU A 57 -15.36 14.68 18.11
C LEU A 57 -16.43 15.35 17.23
N ILE A 58 -16.63 14.87 16.00
CA ILE A 58 -17.63 15.41 15.08
C ILE A 58 -19.04 15.21 15.63
N TYR A 59 -19.32 14.04 16.21
CA TYR A 59 -20.62 13.77 16.83
C TYR A 59 -20.89 14.72 18.01
N LEU A 60 -19.90 14.95 18.89
CA LEU A 60 -20.01 15.90 20.00
C LEU A 60 -20.25 17.33 19.50
N PHE A 61 -19.52 17.79 18.47
CA PHE A 61 -19.77 19.12 17.89
C PHE A 61 -21.16 19.27 17.27
N GLY A 62 -21.71 18.20 16.72
CA GLY A 62 -23.11 18.14 16.27
C GLY A 62 -24.10 18.26 17.43
N LEU A 63 -23.84 17.62 18.57
CA LEU A 63 -24.65 17.75 19.79
C LEU A 63 -24.61 19.16 20.38
N PHE A 64 -23.44 19.81 20.39
CA PHE A 64 -23.26 21.19 20.84
C PHE A 64 -23.76 22.25 19.84
N LYS A 65 -24.37 21.83 18.72
CA LYS A 65 -24.89 22.69 17.63
C LYS A 65 -23.84 23.62 17.00
N TRP A 66 -22.55 23.28 17.11
CA TRP A 66 -21.48 23.96 16.37
C TRP A 66 -21.38 23.49 14.91
N THR A 67 -21.94 22.34 14.59
CA THR A 67 -21.97 21.76 13.23
C THR A 67 -23.32 21.08 12.99
N TYR A 68 -23.60 20.74 11.72
CA TYR A 68 -24.78 19.95 11.34
C TYR A 68 -24.81 18.61 12.11
N SER A 69 -25.95 18.32 12.73
CA SER A 69 -26.12 17.08 13.49
C SER A 69 -26.28 15.90 12.55
N MET A 70 -25.33 14.97 12.60
CA MET A 70 -25.35 13.72 11.82
C MET A 70 -25.47 12.50 12.74
N PRO A 71 -26.01 11.38 12.24
CA PRO A 71 -26.01 10.13 12.97
C PRO A 71 -24.58 9.70 13.34
N PHE A 72 -24.42 9.10 14.51
CA PHE A 72 -23.10 8.67 15.02
C PHE A 72 -22.33 7.78 14.03
N LEU A 73 -23.03 6.85 13.35
CA LEU A 73 -22.42 5.98 12.35
C LEU A 73 -21.88 6.76 11.14
N VAL A 74 -22.54 7.85 10.73
CA VAL A 74 -22.05 8.69 9.63
C VAL A 74 -20.77 9.43 10.05
N CYS A 75 -20.72 9.94 11.28
CA CYS A 75 -19.51 10.54 11.83
C CYS A 75 -18.36 9.53 11.93
N LEU A 76 -18.64 8.28 12.32
CA LEU A 76 -17.65 7.23 12.41
C LEU A 76 -17.14 6.79 11.03
N ALA A 77 -18.02 6.70 10.03
CA ALA A 77 -17.64 6.42 8.64
C ALA A 77 -16.74 7.52 8.08
N PHE A 78 -17.04 8.78 8.40
CA PHE A 78 -16.19 9.92 8.04
C PHE A 78 -14.82 9.86 8.74
N GLY A 79 -14.80 9.53 10.03
CA GLY A 79 -13.55 9.31 10.78
C GLY A 79 -12.69 8.21 10.16
N ALA A 80 -13.31 7.10 9.75
CA ALA A 80 -12.61 6.00 9.07
C ALA A 80 -12.01 6.44 7.73
N LEU A 81 -12.76 7.22 6.94
CA LEU A 81 -12.31 7.71 5.64
C LEU A 81 -11.10 8.65 5.75
N ILE A 82 -11.07 9.53 6.75
CA ILE A 82 -9.98 10.50 6.96
C ILE A 82 -8.78 9.89 7.69
N SER A 83 -8.95 8.73 8.32
CA SER A 83 -7.85 8.06 9.01
C SER A 83 -6.72 7.60 8.08
N ALA A 84 -6.96 7.50 6.77
CA ALA A 84 -5.92 7.12 5.82
C ALA A 84 -4.86 8.24 5.69
N THR A 85 -3.62 7.99 6.11
CA THR A 85 -2.55 9.00 6.13
C THR A 85 -1.54 8.83 4.97
N ASP A 86 -1.00 9.95 4.51
CA ASP A 86 0.02 9.99 3.46
C ASP A 86 1.32 10.61 3.99
N PRO A 87 2.36 9.81 4.29
CA PRO A 87 3.57 10.31 4.93
C PRO A 87 4.62 10.78 3.92
N VAL A 88 4.30 10.96 2.64
CA VAL A 88 5.34 11.17 1.61
C VAL A 88 6.25 12.36 1.92
N THR A 89 5.70 13.48 2.41
CA THR A 89 6.50 14.66 2.80
C THR A 89 7.40 14.36 4.00
N VAL A 90 6.94 13.54 4.94
CA VAL A 90 7.75 13.12 6.10
C VAL A 90 8.86 12.16 5.64
N LEU A 91 8.53 11.22 4.76
CA LEU A 91 9.48 10.26 4.19
C LEU A 91 10.55 10.92 3.31
N SER A 92 10.25 12.04 2.65
CA SER A 92 11.26 12.81 1.90
C SER A 92 12.23 13.52 2.84
N ILE A 93 11.73 14.15 3.91
CA ILE A 93 12.58 14.82 4.92
C ILE A 93 13.45 13.81 5.66
N PHE A 94 12.90 12.66 6.07
CA PHE A 94 13.67 11.60 6.75
C PHE A 94 14.82 11.07 5.90
N HIS A 95 14.65 11.06 4.58
CA HIS A 95 15.72 10.68 3.66
C HIS A 95 16.85 11.70 3.61
N GLU A 96 16.52 12.99 3.53
CA GLU A 96 17.52 14.06 3.55
C GLU A 96 18.32 14.11 4.86
N LEU A 97 17.65 13.78 5.98
CA LEU A 97 18.26 13.74 7.31
C LEU A 97 19.08 12.46 7.57
N GLY A 98 19.11 11.49 6.65
CA GLY A 98 19.85 10.24 6.83
C GLY A 98 19.30 9.35 7.96
N THR A 99 17.98 9.34 8.14
CA THR A 99 17.29 8.63 9.23
C THR A 99 17.52 7.11 9.18
N GLU A 100 17.51 6.46 10.35
CA GLU A 100 17.60 5.00 10.48
C GLU A 100 16.57 4.26 9.60
N ALA A 101 17.01 3.19 8.94
CA ALA A 101 16.20 2.41 8.02
C ALA A 101 14.93 1.83 8.68
N ASP A 102 14.98 1.59 9.99
CA ASP A 102 13.88 1.03 10.77
C ASP A 102 12.73 2.04 10.93
N LEU A 103 13.04 3.31 11.25
CA LEU A 103 12.03 4.36 11.36
C LEU A 103 11.35 4.65 10.01
N TYR A 104 12.13 4.61 8.93
CA TYR A 104 11.58 4.70 7.58
C TYR A 104 10.61 3.55 7.29
N ALA A 105 10.99 2.31 7.63
CA ALA A 105 10.15 1.14 7.43
C ALA A 105 8.85 1.19 8.26
N TYR A 106 8.91 1.70 9.49
CA TYR A 106 7.74 1.89 10.34
C TYR A 106 6.72 2.83 9.73
N VAL A 107 7.14 4.06 9.40
CA VAL A 107 6.23 5.09 8.88
C VAL A 107 5.70 4.73 7.49
N PHE A 108 6.56 4.17 6.64
CA PHE A 108 6.12 3.69 5.33
C PHE A 108 5.10 2.56 5.46
N GLY A 109 5.42 1.53 6.25
CA GLY A 109 4.55 0.37 6.44
C GLY A 109 3.21 0.73 7.08
N GLU A 110 3.23 1.60 8.11
CA GLU A 110 2.02 2.09 8.77
C GLU A 110 1.08 2.76 7.76
N SER A 111 1.60 3.67 6.94
CA SER A 111 0.78 4.36 5.94
C SER A 111 0.22 3.47 4.84
N VAL A 112 0.92 2.40 4.44
CA VAL A 112 0.41 1.49 3.41
C VAL A 112 -0.68 0.60 3.99
N LEU A 113 -0.48 0.11 5.22
CA LEU A 113 -1.47 -0.73 5.90
C LEU A 113 -2.69 0.07 6.36
N ASN A 114 -2.52 1.31 6.80
CA ASN A 114 -3.64 2.12 7.28
C ASN A 114 -4.66 2.42 6.17
N ASP A 115 -4.23 2.56 4.90
CA ASP A 115 -5.15 2.74 3.77
C ASP A 115 -6.11 1.53 3.66
N ALA A 116 -5.57 0.32 3.87
CA ALA A 116 -6.34 -0.92 3.85
C ALA A 116 -7.23 -1.07 5.10
N VAL A 117 -6.74 -0.70 6.28
CA VAL A 117 -7.54 -0.73 7.52
C VAL A 117 -8.68 0.29 7.44
N ALA A 118 -8.41 1.50 6.97
CA ALA A 118 -9.38 2.59 6.85
C ALA A 118 -10.54 2.24 5.91
N ILE A 119 -10.26 1.66 4.73
CA ILE A 119 -11.32 1.25 3.79
C ILE A 119 -12.17 0.10 4.37
N VAL A 120 -11.57 -0.83 5.10
CA VAL A 120 -12.29 -1.92 5.77
C VAL A 120 -13.17 -1.38 6.89
N MET A 121 -12.65 -0.47 7.71
CA MET A 121 -13.44 0.21 8.74
C MET A 121 -14.60 0.99 8.13
N TYR A 122 -14.36 1.74 7.05
CA TYR A 122 -15.41 2.47 6.34
C TYR A 122 -16.52 1.55 5.83
N LYS A 123 -16.18 0.46 5.13
CA LYS A 123 -17.16 -0.53 4.64
C LYS A 123 -17.94 -1.20 5.78
N THR A 124 -17.26 -1.50 6.89
CA THR A 124 -17.86 -2.08 8.10
C THR A 124 -18.88 -1.12 8.73
N VAL A 125 -18.53 0.16 8.88
CA VAL A 125 -19.46 1.15 9.43
C VAL A 125 -20.65 1.34 8.49
N LEU A 126 -20.43 1.33 7.18
CA LEU A 126 -21.49 1.43 6.18
C LEU A 126 -22.48 0.25 6.23
N SER A 127 -22.00 -0.99 6.47
CA SER A 127 -22.88 -2.15 6.59
C SER A 127 -23.79 -2.07 7.82
N PHE A 128 -23.33 -1.45 8.91
CA PHE A 128 -24.16 -1.17 10.08
C PHE A 128 -25.19 -0.04 9.86
N ILE A 129 -24.99 0.83 8.88
CA ILE A 129 -25.98 1.85 8.50
C ILE A 129 -27.16 1.20 7.77
N THR A 130 -26.90 0.17 6.96
CA THR A 130 -27.91 -0.47 6.10
C THR A 130 -28.52 -1.74 6.69
N GLY A 131 -27.89 -2.38 7.68
CA GLY A 131 -28.34 -3.62 8.31
C GLY A 131 -28.59 -3.52 9.82
N PRO A 132 -29.24 -4.53 10.43
CA PRO A 132 -29.43 -4.60 11.88
C PRO A 132 -28.09 -4.78 12.61
N ILE A 133 -27.89 -4.03 13.70
CA ILE A 133 -26.70 -4.13 14.56
C ILE A 133 -26.74 -5.49 15.28
N SER A 134 -25.85 -6.40 14.90
CA SER A 134 -25.71 -7.73 15.52
C SER A 134 -24.31 -7.86 16.13
N ASP A 135 -24.19 -8.54 17.26
CA ASP A 135 -22.92 -8.87 17.95
C ASP A 135 -21.92 -9.60 17.03
N ARG A 136 -22.40 -10.15 15.91
CA ARG A 136 -21.60 -10.76 14.85
C ARG A 136 -20.80 -9.76 14.01
N GLY A 137 -21.17 -8.48 14.01
CA GLY A 137 -20.59 -7.51 13.07
C GLY A 137 -19.13 -7.16 13.35
N ILE A 138 -18.68 -7.21 14.60
CA ILE A 138 -17.24 -7.02 14.92
C ILE A 138 -16.43 -8.23 14.42
N PHE A 139 -16.95 -9.44 14.63
CA PHE A 139 -16.31 -10.67 14.14
C PHE A 139 -16.27 -10.70 12.60
N GLU A 140 -17.35 -10.28 11.96
CA GLU A 140 -17.45 -10.15 10.52
C GLU A 140 -16.47 -9.11 9.98
N ALA A 141 -16.31 -7.96 10.64
CA ALA A 141 -15.32 -6.95 10.27
C ALA A 141 -13.88 -7.45 10.35
N ILE A 142 -13.54 -8.17 11.43
CA ILE A 142 -12.22 -8.79 11.59
C ILE A 142 -11.99 -9.86 10.53
N SER A 143 -12.99 -10.72 10.28
CA SER A 143 -12.92 -11.74 9.24
C SER A 143 -12.73 -11.12 7.85
N PHE A 144 -13.50 -10.07 7.54
CA PHE A 144 -13.42 -9.34 6.28
C PHE A 144 -12.04 -8.69 6.10
N PHE A 145 -11.49 -8.09 7.16
CA PHE A 145 -10.12 -7.57 7.15
C PHE A 145 -9.10 -8.66 6.82
N VAL A 146 -9.16 -9.79 7.53
CA VAL A 146 -8.18 -10.89 7.36
C VAL A 146 -8.26 -11.44 5.95
N VAL A 147 -9.47 -11.61 5.39
CA VAL A 147 -9.67 -12.07 4.02
C VAL A 147 -9.09 -11.09 3.01
N ILE A 148 -9.37 -9.79 3.14
CA ILE A 148 -8.81 -8.77 2.24
C ILE A 148 -7.30 -8.74 2.34
N PHE A 149 -6.75 -8.73 3.56
CA PHE A 149 -5.32 -8.63 3.78
C PHE A 149 -4.56 -9.84 3.26
N VAL A 150 -4.97 -11.05 3.65
CA VAL A 150 -4.34 -12.31 3.25
C VAL A 150 -4.57 -12.58 1.76
N GLY A 151 -5.76 -12.28 1.23
CA GLY A 151 -6.07 -12.40 -0.19
C GLY A 151 -5.18 -11.51 -1.04
N SER A 152 -5.10 -10.22 -0.70
CA SER A 152 -4.20 -9.27 -1.38
C SER A 152 -2.73 -9.66 -1.28
N PHE A 153 -2.28 -10.06 -0.09
CA PHE A 153 -0.92 -10.56 0.11
C PHE A 153 -0.62 -11.74 -0.81
N SER A 154 -1.53 -12.71 -0.87
CA SER A 154 -1.36 -13.94 -1.65
C SER A 154 -1.28 -13.65 -3.14
N ILE A 155 -2.14 -12.77 -3.67
CA ILE A 155 -2.12 -12.36 -5.08
C ILE A 155 -0.82 -11.64 -5.41
N GLY A 156 -0.40 -10.69 -4.56
CA GLY A 156 0.84 -9.95 -4.73
C GLY A 156 2.06 -10.87 -4.74
N ALA A 157 2.18 -11.74 -3.73
CA ALA A 157 3.26 -12.70 -3.63
C ALA A 157 3.27 -13.67 -4.83
N MET A 158 2.12 -14.19 -5.23
CA MET A 158 2.00 -15.09 -6.38
C MET A 158 2.41 -14.41 -7.69
N ALA A 159 1.98 -13.16 -7.92
CA ALA A 159 2.39 -12.39 -9.10
C ALA A 159 3.91 -12.15 -9.12
N GLY A 160 4.52 -11.88 -7.97
CA GLY A 160 5.97 -11.72 -7.87
C GLY A 160 6.75 -13.01 -8.11
N ILE A 161 6.26 -14.15 -7.60
CA ILE A 161 6.86 -15.47 -7.85
C ILE A 161 6.71 -15.86 -9.32
N LEU A 162 5.53 -15.67 -9.91
CA LEU A 162 5.28 -15.93 -11.34
C LEU A 162 6.20 -15.08 -12.22
N SER A 163 6.37 -13.81 -11.88
CA SER A 163 7.35 -12.94 -12.54
C SER A 163 8.76 -13.55 -12.46
N ALA A 164 9.23 -13.92 -11.27
CA ALA A 164 10.56 -14.49 -11.10
C ALA A 164 10.77 -15.80 -11.88
N LEU A 165 9.77 -16.67 -11.91
CA LEU A 165 9.80 -17.91 -12.69
C LEU A 165 9.85 -17.62 -14.19
N LEU A 166 9.06 -16.64 -14.67
CA LEU A 166 9.06 -16.23 -16.06
C LEU A 166 10.44 -15.68 -16.47
N PHE A 167 11.06 -14.83 -15.66
CA PHE A 167 12.40 -14.31 -15.97
C PHE A 167 13.50 -15.37 -15.86
N LYS A 168 13.36 -16.34 -14.95
CA LYS A 168 14.34 -17.43 -14.79
C LYS A 168 14.29 -18.45 -15.93
N TYR A 169 13.10 -18.82 -16.40
CA TYR A 169 12.92 -19.90 -17.38
C TYR A 169 12.56 -19.40 -18.79
N GLY A 170 12.18 -18.14 -18.95
CA GLY A 170 11.73 -17.58 -20.23
C GLY A 170 12.83 -17.24 -21.22
N GLY A 171 14.11 -17.49 -20.90
CA GLY A 171 15.21 -17.34 -21.85
C GLY A 171 15.50 -15.90 -22.29
N PHE A 172 15.15 -14.89 -21.48
CA PHE A 172 15.29 -13.46 -21.81
C PHE A 172 16.73 -12.92 -21.75
N GLN A 173 17.74 -13.76 -21.48
CA GLN A 173 19.13 -13.36 -21.29
C GLN A 173 19.85 -12.85 -22.57
N GLU A 174 19.17 -12.78 -23.71
CA GLU A 174 19.74 -12.16 -24.90
C GLU A 174 19.73 -10.63 -24.79
N LYS A 175 20.87 -10.02 -25.16
CA LYS A 175 21.16 -8.58 -24.98
C LYS A 175 20.16 -7.64 -25.66
N GLU A 176 19.34 -8.11 -26.59
CA GLU A 176 18.38 -7.27 -27.33
C GLU A 176 17.00 -7.16 -26.65
N LEU A 177 16.70 -7.92 -25.59
CA LEU A 177 15.37 -7.93 -24.95
C LEU A 177 15.25 -7.03 -23.71
N GLY A 178 16.25 -6.20 -23.38
CA GLY A 178 16.24 -5.38 -22.16
C GLY A 178 15.02 -4.43 -22.03
N ILE A 179 14.46 -3.96 -23.15
CA ILE A 179 13.23 -3.15 -23.16
C ILE A 179 12.02 -4.01 -22.80
N LEU A 180 11.89 -5.21 -23.37
CA LEU A 180 10.80 -6.13 -23.08
C LEU A 180 10.81 -6.55 -21.61
N GLU A 181 11.99 -6.88 -21.07
CA GLU A 181 12.15 -7.20 -19.66
C GLU A 181 11.64 -6.06 -18.77
N SER A 182 12.01 -4.82 -19.09
CA SER A 182 11.56 -3.63 -18.35
C SER A 182 10.05 -3.43 -18.43
N CYS A 183 9.44 -3.63 -19.61
CA CYS A 183 7.99 -3.58 -19.77
C CYS A 183 7.27 -4.63 -18.91
N LEU A 184 7.79 -5.86 -18.89
CA LEU A 184 7.23 -6.94 -18.09
C LEU A 184 7.35 -6.67 -16.58
N VAL A 185 8.47 -6.11 -16.12
CA VAL A 185 8.65 -5.72 -14.71
C VAL A 185 7.60 -4.69 -14.26
N VAL A 186 7.18 -3.78 -15.13
CA VAL A 186 6.12 -2.81 -14.82
C VAL A 186 4.72 -3.46 -14.90
N LEU A 187 4.55 -4.40 -15.82
CA LEU A 187 3.27 -5.06 -16.07
C LEU A 187 2.83 -5.97 -14.90
N PHE A 188 3.73 -6.77 -14.34
CA PHE A 188 3.37 -7.75 -13.30
C PHE A 188 2.73 -7.15 -12.04
N PRO A 189 3.28 -6.08 -11.42
CA PRO A 189 2.64 -5.40 -10.30
C PRO A 189 1.29 -4.81 -10.70
N TYR A 190 1.19 -4.21 -11.89
CA TYR A 190 -0.06 -3.65 -12.39
C TYR A 190 -1.14 -4.73 -12.57
N LEU A 191 -0.78 -5.92 -13.07
CA LEU A 191 -1.70 -7.06 -13.13
C LEU A 191 -2.13 -7.50 -11.73
N ALA A 192 -1.19 -7.60 -10.78
CA ALA A 192 -1.50 -7.96 -9.39
C ALA A 192 -2.49 -6.97 -8.74
N TYR A 193 -2.35 -5.67 -9.03
CA TYR A 193 -3.30 -4.64 -8.61
C TYR A 193 -4.70 -4.90 -9.19
N ASN A 194 -4.80 -5.04 -10.52
CA ASN A 194 -6.10 -5.18 -11.18
C ASN A 194 -6.81 -6.48 -10.79
N VAL A 195 -6.07 -7.58 -10.63
CA VAL A 195 -6.64 -8.86 -10.18
C VAL A 195 -7.17 -8.75 -8.75
N ALA A 196 -6.42 -8.10 -7.85
CA ALA A 196 -6.89 -7.89 -6.49
C ALA A 196 -8.11 -6.96 -6.43
N ASP A 197 -8.11 -5.87 -7.20
CA ASP A 197 -9.24 -4.92 -7.28
C ASP A 197 -10.50 -5.59 -7.87
N ALA A 198 -10.34 -6.44 -8.90
CA ALA A 198 -11.44 -7.21 -9.48
C ALA A 198 -12.04 -8.25 -8.53
N LEU A 199 -11.27 -8.71 -7.54
CA LEU A 199 -11.73 -9.62 -6.48
C LEU A 199 -12.22 -8.88 -5.23
N GLU A 200 -12.40 -7.56 -5.31
CA GLU A 200 -12.78 -6.68 -4.20
C GLU A 200 -11.78 -6.68 -3.01
N LEU A 201 -10.55 -7.11 -3.27
CA LEU A 201 -9.43 -7.08 -2.33
C LEU A 201 -8.67 -5.74 -2.45
N SER A 202 -7.67 -5.53 -1.60
CA SER A 202 -6.83 -4.33 -1.66
C SER A 202 -5.76 -4.45 -2.75
N GLY A 203 -5.98 -3.78 -3.89
CA GLY A 203 -4.99 -3.66 -4.97
C GLY A 203 -3.67 -3.02 -4.50
N ILE A 204 -3.74 -2.08 -3.55
CA ILE A 204 -2.57 -1.39 -2.98
C ILE A 204 -1.68 -2.36 -2.18
N VAL A 205 -2.30 -3.23 -1.38
CA VAL A 205 -1.58 -4.25 -0.62
C VAL A 205 -0.98 -5.30 -1.58
N SER A 206 -1.74 -5.70 -2.61
CA SER A 206 -1.26 -6.64 -3.64
C SER A 206 -0.05 -6.11 -4.40
N ILE A 207 -0.09 -4.88 -4.88
CA ILE A 207 1.02 -4.28 -5.64
C ILE A 207 2.28 -4.08 -4.77
N LEU A 208 2.11 -3.77 -3.49
CA LEU A 208 3.22 -3.69 -2.52
C LEU A 208 3.92 -5.05 -2.40
N PHE A 209 3.17 -6.11 -2.10
CA PHE A 209 3.75 -7.44 -1.91
C PHE A 209 4.30 -8.03 -3.21
N ALA A 210 3.70 -7.71 -4.36
CA ALA A 210 4.29 -8.00 -5.66
C ALA A 210 5.64 -7.33 -5.83
N GLY A 211 5.75 -6.02 -5.54
CA GLY A 211 7.02 -5.30 -5.62
C GLY A 211 8.10 -5.83 -4.68
N ILE A 212 7.74 -6.16 -3.43
CA ILE A 212 8.68 -6.74 -2.45
C ILE A 212 9.17 -8.11 -2.93
N THR A 213 8.27 -8.96 -3.41
CA THR A 213 8.59 -10.31 -3.89
C THR A 213 9.45 -10.24 -5.16
N MET A 214 9.11 -9.36 -6.11
CA MET A 214 9.88 -9.14 -7.32
C MET A 214 11.28 -8.58 -7.03
N LYS A 215 11.44 -7.70 -6.02
CA LYS A 215 12.76 -7.25 -5.60
C LYS A 215 13.66 -8.42 -5.21
N TYR A 216 13.12 -9.38 -4.46
CA TYR A 216 13.91 -10.48 -3.92
C TYR A 216 14.17 -11.58 -4.95
N TYR A 217 13.16 -11.93 -5.75
CA TYR A 217 13.21 -13.08 -6.66
C TYR A 217 13.36 -12.71 -8.14
N THR A 218 12.80 -11.60 -8.60
CA THR A 218 12.85 -11.18 -10.01
C THR A 218 14.10 -10.35 -10.30
N ALA A 219 14.46 -9.40 -9.44
CA ALA A 219 15.57 -8.47 -9.70
C ALA A 219 16.92 -9.17 -9.99
N PRO A 220 17.31 -10.25 -9.29
CA PRO A 220 18.55 -10.97 -9.59
C PRO A 220 18.55 -11.69 -10.95
N ASN A 221 17.38 -11.95 -11.53
CA ASN A 221 17.26 -12.66 -12.81
C ASN A 221 17.19 -11.71 -14.02
N LEU A 222 17.17 -10.39 -13.81
CA LEU A 222 17.10 -9.39 -14.89
C LEU A 222 18.47 -9.05 -15.46
N SER A 223 18.50 -8.66 -16.73
CA SER A 223 19.70 -8.10 -17.37
C SER A 223 20.09 -6.75 -16.77
N SER A 224 21.37 -6.39 -16.84
CA SER A 224 21.86 -5.08 -16.35
C SER A 224 21.22 -3.90 -17.08
N GLN A 225 20.91 -4.05 -18.37
CA GLN A 225 20.22 -3.03 -19.15
C GLN A 225 18.78 -2.84 -18.67
N ALA A 226 18.05 -3.93 -18.44
CA ALA A 226 16.68 -3.85 -17.94
C ALA A 226 16.61 -3.24 -16.53
N GLN A 227 17.57 -3.56 -15.66
CA GLN A 227 17.68 -2.91 -14.35
C GLN A 227 17.81 -1.40 -14.49
N GLN A 228 18.73 -0.90 -15.34
CA GLN A 228 18.95 0.54 -15.53
C GLN A 228 17.73 1.27 -16.12
N ILE A 229 17.10 0.69 -17.16
CA ILE A 229 15.89 1.26 -17.78
C ILE A 229 14.75 1.32 -16.77
N THR A 230 14.53 0.21 -16.06
CA THR A 230 13.50 0.10 -15.03
C THR A 230 13.72 1.13 -13.93
N THR A 231 14.94 1.28 -13.40
CA THR A 231 15.28 2.33 -12.42
C THR A 231 14.93 3.72 -12.92
N SER A 232 15.37 4.05 -14.14
CA SER A 232 15.19 5.38 -14.73
C SER A 232 13.71 5.70 -14.94
N PHE A 233 12.94 4.71 -15.40
CA PHE A 233 11.49 4.81 -15.55
C PHE A 233 10.78 5.08 -14.21
N PHE A 234 11.11 4.31 -13.17
CA PHE A 234 10.52 4.50 -11.84
C PHE A 234 10.92 5.85 -11.22
N GLN A 235 12.14 6.33 -11.47
CA GLN A 235 12.57 7.67 -11.05
C GLN A 235 11.78 8.78 -11.74
N MET A 236 11.59 8.68 -13.06
CA MET A 236 10.82 9.66 -13.83
C MET A 236 9.38 9.74 -13.33
N LEU A 237 8.74 8.60 -13.10
CA LEU A 237 7.36 8.54 -12.61
C LEU A 237 7.19 9.06 -11.18
N SER A 238 8.17 8.82 -10.30
CA SER A 238 8.19 9.46 -8.97
C SER A 238 8.26 10.98 -9.08
N LYS A 239 9.13 11.54 -9.91
CA LYS A 239 9.26 12.99 -10.09
C LYS A 239 7.99 13.62 -10.69
N LEU A 240 7.37 12.94 -11.66
CA LEU A 240 6.07 13.36 -12.20
C LEU A 240 5.01 13.36 -11.10
N SER A 241 4.94 12.30 -10.29
CA SER A 241 3.97 12.19 -9.19
C SER A 241 4.15 13.26 -8.13
N GLU A 242 5.38 13.72 -7.89
CA GLU A 242 5.68 14.84 -6.99
C GLU A 242 5.22 16.20 -7.56
N THR A 243 5.18 16.36 -8.88
CA THR A 243 4.81 17.63 -9.54
C THR A 243 3.30 17.80 -9.70
N PHE A 244 2.53 16.70 -9.74
CA PHE A 244 1.07 16.74 -9.87
C PHE A 244 0.32 17.04 -8.56
N VAL A 245 1.03 17.10 -7.43
CA VAL A 245 0.50 17.47 -6.10
C VAL A 245 0.75 18.94 -5.84
#